data_AF-A0A8T6M3G5-F1
#
_entry.id   AF-A0A8T6M3G5-F1
#
_cell.length_a   1.000
_cell.length_b   1.000
_cell.length_c   1.000
_cell.angle_alpha   90.00
_cell.angle_beta   90.00
_cell.angle_gamma   90.00
#
_symmetry.space_group_name_H-M   'P 1'
#
loop_
_entity.id
_entity.type
_entity.pdbx_description
1 polymer ?
#
loop_
_entity_poly.entity_id
_entity_poly.type
_entity_poly.pdbx_seq_one_letter_code
_entity_poly.pdbx_strand_id
1 'polypeptide(L)'
;TITLLSKWSNPDGTLGQKTKYISVTVTQNPILDISEGTEELTVQQGQANSTNITLNATGNTAIQSINLTCETTECTDLGITFTPSNISSLSAGSSQIINVSSTVPLGYTP
;
A
#
# COMPACT_ATOMS: atom_id res chain seq x y z
N THR A 1 -6.09 -15.89 19.66
CA THR A 1 -6.45 -17.13 20.36
C THR A 1 -7.72 -16.92 21.14
N ILE A 2 -8.70 -17.79 20.99
CA ILE A 2 -9.96 -17.76 21.73
C ILE A 2 -9.89 -18.83 22.82
N THR A 3 -10.30 -18.46 24.05
CA THR A 3 -10.35 -19.36 25.20
C THR A 3 -11.80 -19.71 25.51
N LEU A 4 -12.17 -20.98 25.35
CA LEU A 4 -13.46 -21.50 25.75
C LEU A 4 -13.35 -22.12 27.14
N LEU A 5 -14.04 -21.53 28.11
CA LEU A 5 -14.13 -22.04 29.48
C LEU A 5 -15.54 -22.59 29.72
N SER A 6 -15.62 -23.91 29.88
CA SER A 6 -16.86 -24.57 30.31
C SER A 6 -16.77 -24.85 31.80
N LYS A 7 -17.78 -24.42 32.56
CA LYS A 7 -17.96 -24.74 33.98
C LYS A 7 -19.30 -25.43 34.16
N TRP A 8 -19.35 -26.44 34.99
CA TRP A 8 -20.58 -27.16 35.32
C TRP A 8 -20.57 -27.62 36.77
N SER A 9 -21.74 -28.05 37.26
CA SER A 9 -21.89 -28.67 38.57
C SER A 9 -22.15 -30.16 38.40
N ASN A 10 -21.45 -30.99 39.16
CA ASN A 10 -21.67 -32.43 39.20
C ASN A 10 -22.84 -32.79 40.11
N PRO A 11 -23.44 -33.99 39.96
CA PRO A 11 -24.55 -34.45 40.80
C PRO A 11 -24.21 -34.55 42.31
N ASP A 12 -22.93 -34.69 42.65
CA ASP A 12 -22.43 -34.73 44.03
C ASP A 12 -22.18 -33.33 44.63
N GLY A 13 -22.53 -32.26 43.92
CA GLY A 13 -22.35 -30.87 44.35
C GLY A 13 -20.96 -30.30 44.11
N THR A 14 -20.01 -31.07 43.58
CA THR A 14 -18.69 -30.54 43.20
C THR A 14 -18.76 -29.75 41.88
N LEU A 15 -17.79 -28.85 41.67
CA LEU A 15 -17.70 -28.06 40.43
C LEU A 15 -16.69 -28.67 39.47
N GLY A 16 -17.08 -28.80 38.20
CA GLY A 16 -16.20 -29.19 37.11
C GLY A 16 -15.87 -27.98 36.22
N GLN A 17 -14.68 -28.00 35.62
CA GLN A 17 -14.31 -27.05 34.59
C GLN A 17 -13.43 -27.69 33.51
N LYS A 18 -13.55 -27.21 32.27
CA LYS A 18 -12.71 -27.60 31.15
C LYS A 18 -12.40 -26.39 30.30
N THR A 19 -11.13 -26.27 29.92
CA THR A 19 -10.64 -25.19 29.05
C THR A 19 -10.25 -25.78 27.69
N LYS A 20 -10.67 -25.12 26.61
CA LYS A 20 -10.24 -25.42 25.24
C LYS A 20 -9.71 -24.14 24.59
N TYR A 21 -8.59 -24.26 23.90
CA TYR A 21 -8.00 -23.17 23.11
C TYR A 21 -8.35 -23.36 21.64
N ILE A 22 -8.79 -22.28 20.99
CA ILE A 22 -9.05 -22.21 19.55
C ILE A 22 -8.08 -21.18 18.96
N SER A 23 -7.27 -21.62 18.00
CA SER A 23 -6.38 -20.74 17.24
C SER A 23 -7.11 -20.21 16.02
N VAL A 24 -7.15 -18.89 15.88
CA VAL A 24 -7.65 -18.20 14.68
C VAL A 24 -6.43 -17.64 13.96
N THR A 25 -6.26 -18.03 12.70
CA THR A 25 -5.18 -17.51 11.84
C THR A 25 -5.81 -16.60 10.80
N VAL A 26 -5.39 -15.34 10.77
CA VAL A 26 -5.73 -14.40 9.70
C VAL A 26 -4.66 -14.52 8.63
N THR A 27 -5.06 -14.79 7.40
CA THR A 27 -4.13 -14.87 6.26
C THR A 27 -3.61 -13.49 5.90
N GLN A 28 -2.34 -13.43 5.52
CA GLN A 28 -1.74 -12.22 4.96
C GLN A 28 -2.45 -11.82 3.66
N ASN A 29 -2.79 -10.55 3.54
CA ASN A 29 -3.51 -9.97 2.42
C ASN A 29 -2.93 -8.58 2.10
N PRO A 30 -1.88 -8.51 1.27
CA PRO A 30 -1.32 -7.24 0.81
C PRO A 30 -2.21 -6.62 -0.25
N ILE A 31 -2.59 -5.35 -0.08
CA ILE A 31 -3.37 -4.57 -1.05
C ILE A 31 -2.71 -3.20 -1.16
N LEU A 32 -2.33 -2.81 -2.38
CA LEU A 32 -1.77 -1.50 -2.70
C LEU A 32 -2.79 -0.73 -3.54
N ASP A 33 -3.30 0.37 -3.01
CA ASP A 33 -4.14 1.31 -3.72
C ASP A 33 -3.35 2.56 -4.08
N ILE A 34 -3.61 3.13 -5.26
CA ILE A 34 -3.00 4.38 -5.71
C ILE A 34 -4.10 5.42 -5.72
N SER A 35 -4.01 6.42 -4.84
CA SER A 35 -4.86 7.60 -4.91
C SER A 35 -4.14 8.67 -5.74
N GLU A 36 -4.74 9.05 -6.85
CA GLU A 36 -4.24 10.09 -7.75
C GLU A 36 -4.31 11.46 -7.07
N GLY A 37 -3.24 12.24 -7.18
CA GLY A 37 -3.27 13.68 -6.94
C GLY A 37 -3.26 14.40 -8.28
N THR A 38 -4.30 15.22 -8.51
CA THR A 38 -4.61 15.93 -9.78
C THR A 38 -4.43 15.07 -11.04
N GLU A 39 -5.53 14.66 -11.65
CA GLU A 39 -5.58 13.81 -12.87
C GLU A 39 -4.76 14.36 -14.05
N GLU A 40 -4.37 15.64 -14.03
CA GLU A 40 -3.64 16.30 -15.11
C GLU A 40 -2.37 17.02 -14.60
N LEU A 41 -1.20 16.61 -15.12
CA LEU A 41 0.06 17.35 -15.01
C LEU A 41 0.29 18.12 -16.31
N THR A 42 0.01 19.43 -16.31
CA THR A 42 0.30 20.29 -17.45
C THR A 42 1.74 20.81 -17.37
N VAL A 43 2.52 20.61 -18.44
CA VAL A 43 3.91 21.07 -18.55
C VAL A 43 4.11 21.76 -19.88
N GLN A 44 4.68 22.96 -19.86
CA GLN A 44 5.02 23.68 -21.10
C GLN A 44 6.34 23.16 -21.68
N GLN A 45 6.50 23.25 -23.00
CA GLN A 45 7.76 22.91 -23.65
C GLN A 45 8.94 23.70 -23.04
N GLY A 46 10.07 23.03 -22.82
CA GLY A 46 11.23 23.61 -22.17
C GLY A 46 11.09 23.81 -20.64
N GLN A 47 10.01 23.33 -20.02
CA GLN A 47 9.79 23.39 -18.58
C GLN A 47 9.67 22.02 -17.94
N ALA A 48 9.77 22.01 -16.61
CA ALA A 48 9.48 20.85 -15.77
C ALA A 48 8.36 21.19 -14.79
N ASN A 49 7.53 20.20 -14.49
CA ASN A 49 6.52 20.30 -13.45
C ASN A 49 6.42 18.97 -12.70
N SER A 50 5.81 18.99 -11.52
CA SER A 50 5.62 17.79 -10.71
C SER A 50 4.26 17.76 -10.05
N THR A 51 3.73 16.55 -9.87
CA THR A 51 2.56 16.26 -9.04
C THR A 51 2.90 15.19 -8.01
N ASN A 52 2.05 15.02 -7.01
CA ASN A 52 2.18 13.98 -6.01
C ASN A 52 1.08 12.94 -6.20
N ILE A 53 1.45 11.67 -6.19
CA ILE A 53 0.50 10.55 -6.03
C ILE A 53 0.73 9.93 -4.65
N THR A 54 -0.32 9.32 -4.10
CA THR A 54 -0.21 8.65 -2.80
C THR A 54 -0.47 7.16 -2.96
N LEU A 55 0.50 6.36 -2.56
CA LEU A 55 0.39 4.92 -2.44
C LEU A 55 -0.16 4.56 -1.05
N ASN A 56 -1.18 3.71 -0.99
CA ASN A 56 -1.85 3.30 0.25
C ASN A 56 -1.78 1.79 0.41
N ALA A 57 -1.19 1.29 1.49
CA ALA A 57 -1.23 -0.13 1.83
C ALA A 57 -2.51 -0.45 2.62
N THR A 58 -3.61 -0.70 1.91
CA THR A 58 -4.94 -0.94 2.52
C THR A 58 -5.14 -2.39 3.00
N GLY A 59 -4.18 -3.27 2.69
CA GLY A 59 -4.15 -4.65 3.15
C GLY A 59 -3.83 -4.82 4.64
N ASN A 60 -3.85 -6.07 5.11
CA ASN A 60 -3.57 -6.42 6.52
C ASN A 60 -2.10 -6.84 6.78
N THR A 61 -1.25 -6.78 5.76
CA THR A 61 0.19 -7.06 5.87
C THR A 61 1.00 -6.02 5.12
N ALA A 62 2.28 -5.89 5.48
CA ALA A 62 3.19 -4.97 4.82
C ALA A 62 3.49 -5.40 3.38
N ILE A 63 3.66 -4.42 2.49
CA ILE A 63 4.00 -4.62 1.09
C ILE A 63 5.49 -4.36 0.95
N GLN A 64 6.21 -5.29 0.33
CA GLN A 64 7.66 -5.21 0.21
C GLN A 64 8.06 -5.04 -1.24
N SER A 65 9.23 -4.42 -1.46
CA SER A 65 9.86 -4.30 -2.79
C SER A 65 8.97 -3.62 -3.84
N ILE A 66 8.38 -2.48 -3.50
CA ILE A 66 7.61 -1.68 -4.45
C ILE A 66 8.60 -0.94 -5.36
N ASN A 67 8.43 -1.10 -6.67
CA ASN A 67 9.23 -0.42 -7.69
C ASN A 67 8.28 0.35 -8.63
N LEU A 68 8.56 1.64 -8.83
CA LEU A 68 7.81 2.50 -9.72
C LEU A 68 8.62 2.70 -11.00
N THR A 69 8.07 2.18 -12.10
CA THR A 69 8.63 2.32 -13.44
C THR A 69 7.58 2.89 -14.38
N CYS A 70 8.06 3.66 -15.34
CA CYS A 70 7.24 4.16 -16.43
C CYS A 70 7.55 3.27 -17.65
N GLU A 71 6.53 2.61 -18.21
CA GLU A 71 6.70 1.56 -19.23
C GLU A 71 6.43 2.02 -20.67
N THR A 72 6.01 3.27 -20.85
CA THR A 72 5.64 3.82 -22.16
C THR A 72 6.78 4.64 -22.78
N THR A 73 6.64 5.00 -24.05
CA THR A 73 7.66 5.81 -24.76
C THR A 73 7.73 7.25 -24.24
N GLU A 74 6.62 7.77 -23.72
CA GLU A 74 6.50 9.09 -23.13
C GLU A 74 7.41 9.27 -21.90
N CYS A 75 7.81 8.18 -21.26
CA CYS A 75 8.71 8.20 -20.12
C CYS A 75 10.09 8.77 -20.46
N THR A 76 10.63 8.40 -21.63
CA THR A 76 11.89 8.95 -22.13
C THR A 76 11.71 10.31 -22.77
N ASP A 77 10.61 10.52 -23.50
CA ASP A 77 10.39 11.74 -24.28
C ASP A 77 10.02 12.93 -23.40
N LEU A 78 9.30 12.69 -22.29
CA LEU A 78 8.86 13.71 -21.33
C LEU A 78 9.62 13.65 -20.00
N GLY A 79 10.73 12.90 -19.94
CA GLY A 79 11.60 12.80 -18.77
C GLY A 79 10.86 12.48 -17.47
N ILE A 80 9.98 11.47 -17.49
CA ILE A 80 9.15 11.11 -16.33
C ILE A 80 10.00 10.42 -15.27
N THR A 81 9.96 10.92 -14.03
CA THR A 81 10.67 10.32 -12.90
C THR A 81 9.80 10.24 -11.64
N PHE A 82 10.02 9.19 -10.83
CA PHE A 82 9.35 8.96 -9.56
C PHE A 82 10.32 9.14 -8.40
N THR A 83 9.93 9.89 -7.37
CA THR A 83 10.72 10.11 -6.16
C THR A 83 9.87 9.84 -4.91
N PRO A 84 10.14 8.78 -4.13
CA PRO A 84 11.09 7.69 -4.40
C PRO A 84 10.61 6.77 -5.53
N SER A 85 11.53 6.17 -6.30
CA SER A 85 11.21 5.14 -7.30
C SER A 85 11.22 3.72 -6.71
N ASN A 86 11.79 3.54 -5.52
CA ASN A 86 11.81 2.27 -4.82
C ASN A 86 11.43 2.45 -3.35
N ILE A 87 10.55 1.57 -2.88
CA ILE A 87 10.18 1.48 -1.47
C ILE A 87 10.41 0.04 -1.03
N SER A 88 11.35 -0.15 -0.11
CA SER A 88 11.70 -1.49 0.40
C SER A 88 10.55 -2.13 1.18
N SER A 89 9.80 -1.34 1.94
CA SER A 89 8.64 -1.78 2.69
C SER A 89 7.66 -0.63 2.94
N LEU A 90 6.37 -0.91 2.78
CA LEU A 90 5.26 -0.05 3.18
C LEU A 90 4.39 -0.82 4.18
N SER A 91 4.28 -0.31 5.40
CA SER A 91 3.54 -0.96 6.49
C SER A 91 2.04 -1.03 6.18
N ALA A 92 1.36 -2.08 6.67
CA ALA A 92 -0.09 -2.20 6.58
C ALA A 92 -0.79 -0.97 7.20
N GLY A 93 -1.78 -0.42 6.50
CA GLY A 93 -2.51 0.78 6.91
C GLY A 93 -1.74 2.10 6.79
N SER A 94 -0.54 2.09 6.20
CA SER A 94 0.26 3.30 5.98
C SER A 94 0.25 3.73 4.52
N SER A 95 0.69 4.97 4.30
CA SER A 95 0.73 5.60 2.99
C SER A 95 2.11 6.19 2.70
N GLN A 96 2.48 6.23 1.42
CA GLN A 96 3.71 6.84 0.94
C GLN A 96 3.39 7.79 -0.21
N ILE A 97 3.82 9.04 -0.08
CA ILE A 97 3.72 10.03 -1.16
C ILE A 97 4.89 9.79 -2.13
N ILE A 98 4.56 9.77 -3.42
CA ILE A 98 5.52 9.75 -4.52
C ILE A 98 5.38 11.06 -5.27
N ASN A 99 6.50 11.76 -5.45
CA ASN A 99 6.56 12.88 -6.38
C ASN A 99 6.82 12.34 -7.79
N VAL A 100 5.92 12.66 -8.72
CA VAL A 100 6.03 12.38 -10.14
C VAL A 100 6.41 13.68 -10.83
N SER A 101 7.57 13.72 -11.48
CA SER A 101 8.01 14.89 -12.23
C SER A 101 8.17 14.57 -13.71
N SER A 102 7.84 15.55 -14.55
CA SER A 102 8.01 15.51 -16.00
C SER A 102 8.83 16.71 -16.45
N THR A 103 9.73 16.49 -17.40
CA THR A 103 10.54 17.52 -18.06
C THR A 103 10.30 17.44 -19.56
N VAL A 104 9.65 18.45 -20.12
CA VAL A 104 9.31 18.47 -21.55
C VAL A 104 10.40 19.20 -22.33
N PRO A 105 11.06 18.57 -23.32
CA PRO A 105 12.05 19.24 -24.15
C PRO A 105 11.49 20.45 -24.90
N LEU A 106 12.35 21.43 -25.20
CA LEU A 106 11.96 22.57 -26.03
C LEU A 106 11.62 22.09 -27.45
N GLY A 107 10.53 22.59 -28.02
CA GLY A 107 10.07 22.18 -29.36
C GLY A 107 9.29 20.86 -29.41
N TYR A 108 9.00 20.23 -28.27
CA TYR A 108 8.09 19.07 -28.22
C TYR A 108 6.68 19.50 -28.66
N THR A 109 6.10 18.76 -29.60
CA THR A 109 4.76 19.02 -30.13
C THR A 109 3.71 18.24 -29.32
N PRO A 110 2.56 18.85 -28.97
CA PRO A 110 1.47 18.17 -28.26
C PRO A 110 0.94 16.92 -28.96
#